data_AF-A0A2X2DN51-F1
#
_entry.id   AF-A0A2X2DN51-F1
#
_cell.length_a   1.000
_cell.length_b   1.000
_cell.length_c   1.000
_cell.angle_alpha   90.00
_cell.angle_beta   90.00
_cell.angle_gamma   90.00
#
_symmetry.space_group_name_H-M   'P 1'
#
loop_
_entity.id
_entity.type
_entity.pdbx_description
1 polymer ?
#
loop_
_entity_poly.entity_id
_entity_poly.type
_entity_poly.pdbx_seq_one_letter_code
_entity_poly.pdbx_strand_id
1 'polypeptide(L)' 'MKKWSSVLAASVMALSIGTASADDGKTIYFYNWTEYVPPGLLEQFTKETGIKVIYSTYESNESMYTKLKNL' A
#
# COMPACT_ATOMS: atom_id res chain seq x y z
N MET A 1 12.62 -48.79 17.00
CA MET A 1 11.67 -47.96 16.23
C MET A 1 11.50 -46.57 16.85
N LYS A 2 12.59 -45.82 17.11
CA LYS A 2 12.52 -44.57 17.89
C LYS A 2 13.37 -43.41 17.32
N LYS A 3 13.82 -43.53 16.06
CA LYS A 3 14.62 -42.51 15.35
C LYS A 3 13.91 -41.89 14.14
N TRP A 4 12.70 -42.35 13.79
CA TRP A 4 11.94 -41.81 12.65
C TRP A 4 10.96 -40.69 13.01
N SER A 5 10.54 -40.58 14.27
CA SER A 5 9.67 -39.50 14.74
C SER A 5 10.36 -38.14 14.77
N SER A 6 11.69 -38.10 14.88
CA SER A 6 12.46 -36.84 14.90
C SER A 6 12.62 -36.21 13.51
N VAL A 7 12.47 -36.99 12.43
CA VAL A 7 12.64 -36.49 11.05
C VAL A 7 11.35 -35.84 10.52
N LEU A 8 10.18 -36.31 10.95
CA LEU A 8 8.89 -35.68 10.63
C LEU A 8 8.68 -34.34 11.37
N ALA A 9 9.15 -34.24 12.62
CA ALA A 9 9.02 -32.99 13.37
C ALA A 9 9.87 -31.84 12.78
N ALA A 10 10.99 -32.16 12.14
CA ALA A 10 11.85 -31.16 11.49
C ALA A 10 11.31 -30.68 10.13
N SER A 11 10.43 -31.45 9.47
CA SER A 11 9.88 -31.10 8.15
C SER A 11 8.62 -30.22 8.22
N VAL A 12 7.90 -30.21 9.35
CA VAL A 12 6.74 -29.33 9.55
C VAL A 12 7.14 -27.89 9.91
N MET A 13 8.34 -27.69 10.48
CA MET A 13 8.82 -26.37 10.90
C MET A 13 9.46 -25.54 9.75
N ALA A 14 9.58 -26.12 8.55
CA ALA A 14 10.11 -25.44 7.37
C ALA A 14 9.05 -24.69 6.52
N LEU A 15 7.76 -24.86 6.82
CA LEU A 15 6.65 -24.27 6.05
C LEU A 15 6.11 -22.96 6.63
N SER A 16 6.67 -22.47 7.74
CA SER A 16 6.25 -21.22 8.37
C SER A 16 7.18 -20.05 8.07
N ILE A 17 7.92 -20.06 6.94
CA ILE A 17 8.38 -18.80 6.34
C ILE A 17 7.11 -18.10 5.85
N GLY A 18 6.46 -17.41 6.78
CA GLY A 18 5.42 -16.47 6.48
C GLY A 18 6.02 -15.54 5.43
N THR A 19 5.37 -15.49 4.27
CA THR A 19 5.49 -14.37 3.37
C THR A 19 4.96 -13.17 4.12
N ALA A 20 5.78 -12.60 5.01
CA ALA A 20 5.70 -11.21 5.35
C ALA A 20 6.03 -10.49 4.06
N SER A 21 5.02 -10.34 3.20
CA SER A 21 5.00 -9.29 2.21
C SER A 21 5.05 -8.01 3.02
N ALA A 22 6.26 -7.54 3.29
CA ALA A 22 6.49 -6.18 3.67
C ALA A 22 5.85 -5.36 2.54
N ASP A 23 4.69 -4.78 2.84
CA ASP A 23 4.07 -3.78 1.99
C ASP A 23 5.00 -2.56 2.01
N ASP A 24 6.09 -2.65 1.24
CA ASP A 24 6.99 -1.54 0.92
C ASP A 24 6.31 -0.55 -0.05
N GLY A 25 5.02 -0.78 -0.35
CA GLY A 25 4.15 0.11 -1.11
C GLY A 25 4.06 1.48 -0.43
N LYS A 26 4.96 2.37 -0.81
CA LYS A 26 4.98 3.76 -0.33
C LYS A 26 3.58 4.35 -0.52
N THR A 27 3.02 4.94 0.52
CA THR A 27 1.77 5.68 0.41
C THR A 27 2.08 7.14 0.11
N ILE A 28 1.43 7.72 -0.90
CA ILE A 28 1.49 9.15 -1.19
C ILE A 28 0.13 9.80 -0.93
N TYR A 29 0.16 11.01 -0.38
CA TYR A 29 -1.01 11.87 -0.26
C TYR A 29 -0.98 12.87 -1.40
N PHE A 30 -1.96 12.80 -2.30
CA PHE A 30 -2.01 13.64 -3.48
C PHE A 30 -3.21 14.60 -3.39
N TYR A 31 -2.92 15.89 -3.33
CA TYR A 31 -3.93 16.95 -3.26
C TYR A 31 -3.91 17.78 -4.54
N ASN A 32 -5.00 17.79 -5.30
CA ASN A 32 -5.07 18.43 -6.62
C ASN A 32 -6.44 19.08 -6.89
N TRP A 33 -6.57 19.81 -7.99
CA TRP A 33 -7.86 20.31 -8.48
C TRP A 33 -8.79 19.18 -8.92
N THR A 34 -10.10 19.37 -8.75
CA THR A 34 -11.13 18.33 -8.98
C THR A 34 -11.16 17.76 -10.40
N GLU A 35 -10.83 18.56 -11.43
CA GLU A 35 -11.03 18.17 -12.84
C GLU A 35 -9.75 17.63 -13.52
N TYR A 36 -8.63 17.52 -12.81
CA TYR A 36 -7.33 17.23 -13.43
C TYR A 36 -6.98 15.74 -13.52
N VAL A 37 -7.67 14.88 -12.77
CA VAL A 37 -7.38 13.45 -12.73
C VAL A 37 -8.56 12.69 -13.35
N PRO A 38 -8.40 12.13 -14.56
CA PRO A 38 -9.46 11.34 -15.16
C PRO A 38 -9.71 10.04 -14.37
N PRO A 39 -10.92 9.46 -14.47
CA PRO A 39 -11.23 8.19 -13.83
C PRO A 39 -10.24 7.09 -14.22
N GLY A 40 -9.84 6.24 -13.26
CA GLY A 40 -8.96 5.09 -13.48
C GLY A 40 -7.46 5.39 -13.56
N LEU A 41 -7.03 6.65 -13.69
CA LEU A 41 -5.59 6.98 -13.80
C LEU A 41 -4.79 6.58 -12.56
N LEU A 42 -5.32 6.86 -11.36
CA LEU A 42 -4.64 6.51 -10.10
C LEU A 42 -4.64 5.01 -9.82
N GLU A 43 -5.65 4.29 -10.31
CA GLU A 43 -5.73 2.83 -10.23
C GLU A 43 -4.66 2.19 -11.10
N GLN A 44 -4.50 2.68 -12.33
CA GLN A 44 -3.42 2.26 -13.22
C GLN A 44 -2.04 2.58 -12.61
N PHE A 45 -1.84 3.79 -12.11
CA PHE A 45 -0.61 4.18 -11.42
C PHE A 45 -0.29 3.24 -10.25
N THR A 46 -1.28 2.94 -9.40
CA THR A 46 -1.12 2.03 -8.25
C THR A 46 -0.77 0.62 -8.72
N LYS A 47 -1.39 0.14 -9.79
CA LYS A 47 -1.13 -1.19 -10.37
C LYS A 47 0.29 -1.31 -10.94
N GLU A 48 0.80 -0.26 -11.59
CA GLU A 48 2.13 -0.26 -12.19
C GLU A 48 3.25 -0.10 -11.17
N THR A 49 3.02 0.69 -10.12
CA THR A 49 4.07 1.09 -9.17
C THR A 49 4.00 0.39 -7.81
N GLY A 50 2.85 -0.17 -7.46
CA GLY A 50 2.56 -0.64 -6.11
C GLY A 50 2.38 0.48 -5.07
N ILE A 51 2.39 1.76 -5.48
CA ILE A 51 2.27 2.91 -4.58
C ILE A 51 0.80 3.21 -4.34
N LYS A 52 0.39 3.22 -3.07
CA LYS A 52 -0.96 3.62 -2.67
C LYS A 52 -1.13 5.14 -2.76
N VAL A 53 -2.16 5.60 -3.44
CA VAL A 53 -2.49 7.05 -3.54
C VAL A 53 -3.70 7.38 -2.68
N ILE A 54 -3.53 8.26 -1.70
CA ILE A 54 -4.64 8.90 -0.99
C ILE A 54 -4.94 10.22 -1.70
N TYR A 55 -5.98 10.22 -2.53
CA TYR A 55 -6.35 11.38 -3.33
C TYR A 55 -7.36 12.27 -2.61
N SER A 56 -7.15 13.58 -2.69
CA SER A 56 -8.07 14.60 -2.20
C SER A 56 -8.14 15.74 -3.21
N THR A 57 -9.30 16.41 -3.28
CA THR A 57 -9.51 17.51 -4.23
C THR A 57 -9.83 18.84 -3.54
N TYR A 58 -9.60 19.93 -4.27
CA TYR A 58 -9.98 21.29 -3.90
C TYR A 58 -10.49 22.09 -5.10
N GLU A 59 -11.24 23.16 -4.81
CA GLU A 59 -11.92 23.99 -5.83
C GLU A 59 -11.30 25.38 -5.97
N SER A 60 -10.48 25.81 -5.00
CA SER A 60 -9.77 27.10 -5.03
C SER A 60 -8.46 27.04 -4.23
N ASN A 61 -7.55 27.98 -4.50
CA ASN A 61 -6.29 28.09 -3.76
C ASN A 61 -6.50 28.42 -2.27
N GLU A 62 -7.54 29.19 -1.94
CA GLU A 62 -7.91 29.52 -0.56
C GLU A 62 -8.40 28.28 0.20
N SER A 63 -9.20 27.43 -0.46
CA SER A 63 -9.65 26.16 0.11
C SER A 63 -8.49 25.18 0.32
N MET A 64 -7.53 25.15 -0.62
CA MET A 64 -6.29 24.39 -0.49
C MET A 64 -5.47 24.88 0.71
N TYR A 65 -5.22 26.18 0.78
CA TYR A 65 -4.40 26.81 1.82
C TYR A 65 -5.00 26.58 3.21
N THR A 66 -6.30 26.78 3.38
CA THR A 66 -7.00 26.55 4.65
C THR A 66 -6.84 25.10 5.12
N LYS A 67 -6.99 24.14 4.20
CA LYS A 67 -6.84 22.72 4.53
C LYS A 67 -5.40 22.41 4.97
N LEU A 68 -4.39 22.89 4.23
CA LEU A 68 -2.97 22.67 4.56
C LEU A 68 -2.55 23.32 5.88
N LYS A 69 -3.06 24.53 6.18
CA LYS A 69 -2.75 25.25 7.41
C LYS A 69 -3.29 24.56 8.67
N ASN A 70 -4.36 23.78 8.53
CA ASN A 70 -5.05 23.11 9.63
C ASN A 70 -4.74 21.60 9.69
N LEU A 71 -3.81 21.10 8.88
CA LEU A 71 -3.18 19.78 9.03
C LEU A 71 -2.16 19.82 10.17
#